data_AF-A0A943T955-F1
#
_entry.id   AF-A0A943T955-F1
#
_cell.length_a   1.000
_cell.length_b   1.000
_cell.length_c   1.000
_cell.angle_alpha   90.00
_cell.angle_beta   90.00
_cell.angle_gamma   90.00
#
_symmetry.space_group_name_H-M   'P 1'
#
loop_
_entity.id
_entity.type
_entity.pdbx_description
1 polymer ?
#
loop_
_entity_poly.entity_id
_entity_poly.type
_entity_poly.pdbx_seq_one_letter_code
_entity_poly.pdbx_strand_id
1 'polypeptide(L)'
;MAATLPGTLPTANYQPTYRSNGACDDLAALVAPYSLSRAQLAEATGIADEATVNSWVEQCCPGLAADVPVPLEPVLHYLDETYLPDPANWPGTNAYDEFVLENIAARMLASVVADTFGTDRSGDYRELLALAATLVLIARFWDAPEEAFLTLLNAEPTADAEEYLQEAIETAPESLHPLLTELLLPALRKARGTFTAPEAQLLTGYALAAGRYAGEHPHETLHSIHVAFAAAAQSDALPDADLIRRVEEVLKADFSAGRTGAGASATEANSEPHSVVLPGNQDGYETAAHLIAALPQAHDVIAFSTLPGEGIDALADDRRAAFTLYLCYLMLGDDESSEERAAELYRANRGE
;
A
#
# COMPACT_ATOMS: atom_id res chain seq x y z
N MET A 1 7.02 33.31 -5.43
CA MET A 1 7.30 31.87 -5.39
C MET A 1 6.04 31.21 -4.90
N ALA A 2 5.27 30.61 -5.81
CA ALA A 2 4.04 29.91 -5.46
C ALA A 2 4.43 28.49 -5.07
N ALA A 3 4.09 28.09 -3.85
CA ALA A 3 4.12 26.70 -3.43
C ALA A 3 3.11 25.93 -4.29
N THR A 4 3.59 24.93 -5.02
CA THR A 4 2.76 23.91 -5.65
C THR A 4 2.15 23.05 -4.55
N LEU A 5 0.82 22.95 -4.54
CA LEU A 5 0.07 22.01 -3.70
C LEU A 5 0.35 20.57 -4.17
N PRO A 6 0.43 19.57 -3.28
CA PRO A 6 0.44 18.16 -3.66
C PRO A 6 -0.92 17.78 -4.28
N GLY A 7 -0.92 16.88 -5.26
CA GLY A 7 -2.15 16.40 -5.90
C GLY A 7 -2.61 17.14 -7.16
N THR A 8 -1.79 18.00 -7.79
CA THR A 8 -2.08 18.41 -9.16
C THR A 8 -1.75 17.29 -10.13
N LEU A 9 -2.78 16.69 -10.73
CA LEU A 9 -2.67 15.87 -11.94
C LEU A 9 -1.54 16.42 -12.85
N PRO A 10 -0.63 15.58 -13.35
CA PRO A 10 0.47 16.04 -14.18
C PRO A 10 -0.08 16.95 -15.28
N THR A 11 0.58 18.09 -15.51
CA THR A 11 0.23 18.95 -16.65
C THR A 11 0.17 18.08 -17.91
N ALA A 12 -0.77 18.36 -18.83
CA ALA A 12 -1.02 17.52 -20.01
C ALA A 12 0.19 17.29 -20.96
N ASN A 13 1.34 17.91 -20.67
CA ASN A 13 2.61 17.79 -21.39
C ASN A 13 3.77 17.28 -20.50
N TYR A 14 3.54 16.77 -19.29
CA TYR A 14 4.59 16.15 -18.49
C TYR A 14 4.97 14.82 -19.13
N GLN A 15 6.23 14.71 -19.55
CA GLN A 15 6.84 13.45 -19.96
C GLN A 15 7.87 13.09 -18.89
N PRO A 16 7.53 12.21 -17.94
CA PRO A 16 8.50 11.73 -16.98
C PRO A 16 9.66 11.09 -17.75
N THR A 17 10.87 11.52 -17.42
CA THR A 17 12.09 10.88 -17.92
C THR A 17 12.68 10.16 -16.75
N TYR A 18 12.65 8.83 -16.75
CA TYR A 18 13.29 8.08 -15.69
C TYR A 18 14.77 8.39 -15.65
N ARG A 19 15.26 8.54 -14.43
CA ARG A 19 16.67 8.62 -14.14
C ARG A 19 16.91 7.63 -13.03
N SER A 20 17.68 6.59 -13.34
CA SER A 20 18.15 5.68 -12.31
C SER A 20 18.80 6.50 -11.20
N ASN A 21 18.22 6.40 -10.02
CA ASN A 21 18.67 7.04 -8.78
C ASN A 21 19.75 6.18 -8.08
N GLY A 22 20.17 5.07 -8.70
CA GLY A 22 21.08 4.09 -8.10
C GLY A 22 20.39 3.07 -7.20
N ALA A 23 19.07 3.16 -6.98
CA ALA A 23 18.33 2.22 -6.13
C ALA A 23 18.15 0.83 -6.76
N CYS A 24 18.48 0.64 -8.05
CA CYS A 24 18.30 -0.64 -8.71
C CYS A 24 19.12 -1.75 -8.03
N ASP A 25 20.35 -1.48 -7.59
CA ASP A 25 21.19 -2.50 -6.92
C ASP A 25 20.61 -2.90 -5.56
N ASP A 26 20.09 -1.93 -4.80
CA ASP A 26 19.46 -2.17 -3.50
C ASP A 26 18.14 -2.95 -3.67
N LEU A 27 17.30 -2.55 -4.63
CA LEU A 27 16.07 -3.27 -4.99
C LEU A 27 16.37 -4.68 -5.53
N ALA A 28 17.41 -4.82 -6.35
CA ALA A 28 17.86 -6.11 -6.87
C ALA A 28 18.25 -7.05 -5.72
N ALA A 29 18.98 -6.54 -4.73
CA ALA A 29 19.34 -7.30 -3.53
C ALA A 29 18.10 -7.74 -2.73
N LEU A 30 17.07 -6.90 -2.63
CA LEU A 30 15.81 -7.26 -1.97
C LEU A 30 15.06 -8.38 -2.71
N VAL A 31 15.04 -8.37 -4.05
CA VAL A 31 14.30 -9.37 -4.84
C VAL A 31 15.09 -10.63 -5.19
N ALA A 32 16.43 -10.59 -5.10
CA ALA A 32 17.33 -11.68 -5.48
C ALA A 32 17.00 -13.07 -4.89
N PRO A 33 16.52 -13.20 -3.63
CA PRO A 33 16.20 -14.50 -3.06
C PRO A 33 14.96 -15.17 -3.67
N TYR A 34 14.16 -14.45 -4.45
CA TYR A 34 12.81 -14.86 -4.82
C TYR A 34 12.67 -15.13 -6.32
N SER A 35 11.61 -15.84 -6.66
CA SER A 35 11.26 -16.17 -8.03
C SER A 35 9.75 -16.27 -8.18
N LEU A 36 9.24 -15.91 -9.36
CA LEU A 36 7.81 -15.96 -9.67
C LEU A 36 7.56 -16.73 -10.96
N SER A 37 6.38 -17.32 -11.10
CA SER A 37 5.95 -17.81 -12.41
C SER A 37 5.84 -16.64 -13.41
N ARG A 38 5.90 -16.94 -14.71
CA ARG A 38 5.76 -15.91 -15.77
C ARG A 38 4.43 -15.18 -15.70
N ALA A 39 3.36 -15.88 -15.32
CA ALA A 39 2.04 -15.29 -15.12
C ALA A 39 2.03 -14.32 -13.93
N GLN A 40 2.57 -14.73 -12.77
CA GLN A 40 2.71 -13.86 -11.60
C GLN A 40 3.60 -12.66 -11.91
N LEU A 41 4.67 -12.84 -12.69
CA LEU A 41 5.57 -11.75 -13.08
C LEU A 41 4.88 -10.74 -14.01
N ALA A 42 4.06 -11.19 -14.95
CA ALA A 42 3.23 -10.32 -15.79
C ALA A 42 2.24 -9.50 -14.94
N GLU A 43 1.56 -10.15 -14.02
CA GLU A 43 0.65 -9.48 -13.07
C GLU A 43 1.38 -8.47 -12.18
N ALA A 44 2.51 -8.86 -11.59
CA ALA A 44 3.32 -8.03 -10.71
C ALA A 44 3.85 -6.79 -11.42
N THR A 45 4.33 -6.94 -12.66
CA THR A 45 4.83 -5.80 -13.43
C THR A 45 3.68 -4.86 -13.83
N GLY A 46 2.50 -5.40 -14.16
CA GLY A 46 1.30 -4.64 -14.58
C GLY A 46 1.46 -3.84 -15.86
N ILE A 47 2.61 -3.94 -16.52
CA ILE A 47 2.98 -3.15 -17.70
C ILE A 47 3.13 -4.04 -18.94
N ALA A 48 3.21 -5.35 -18.73
CA ALA A 48 3.47 -6.34 -19.77
C ALA A 48 2.56 -7.54 -19.61
N ASP A 49 2.18 -8.13 -20.74
CA ASP A 49 1.54 -9.43 -20.76
C ASP A 49 2.58 -10.56 -20.65
N GLU A 50 2.10 -11.79 -20.47
CA GLU A 50 2.98 -12.96 -20.32
C GLU A 50 3.89 -13.18 -21.54
N ALA A 51 3.43 -12.83 -22.75
CA ALA A 51 4.22 -12.95 -23.97
C ALA A 51 5.42 -11.99 -23.97
N THR A 52 5.18 -10.75 -23.54
CA THR A 52 6.23 -9.73 -23.40
C THR A 52 7.21 -10.11 -22.29
N VAL A 53 6.71 -10.56 -21.13
CA VAL A 53 7.55 -11.07 -20.03
C VAL A 53 8.40 -12.25 -20.50
N ASN A 54 7.83 -13.19 -21.26
CA ASN A 54 8.60 -14.30 -21.82
C ASN A 54 9.77 -13.84 -22.68
N SER A 55 9.58 -12.79 -23.48
CA SER A 55 10.67 -12.21 -24.28
C SER A 55 11.78 -11.63 -23.40
N TRP A 56 11.44 -11.03 -22.24
CA TRP A 56 12.43 -10.53 -21.28
C TRP A 56 13.21 -11.66 -20.66
N VAL A 57 12.52 -12.72 -20.22
CA VAL A 57 13.13 -13.89 -19.60
C VAL A 57 14.10 -14.59 -20.54
N GLU A 58 13.80 -14.64 -21.84
CA GLU A 58 14.74 -15.18 -22.84
C GLU A 58 16.04 -14.37 -22.93
N GLN A 59 15.99 -13.06 -22.66
CA GLN A 59 17.17 -12.18 -22.68
C GLN A 59 17.95 -12.22 -21.36
N CYS A 60 17.27 -12.09 -20.22
CA CYS A 60 17.94 -11.97 -18.91
C CYS A 60 18.23 -13.31 -18.24
N CYS A 61 17.51 -14.37 -18.59
CA CYS A 61 17.63 -15.72 -18.03
C CYS A 61 17.74 -16.77 -19.15
N PRO A 62 18.79 -16.72 -19.99
CA PRO A 62 18.88 -17.54 -21.20
C PRO A 62 18.87 -19.04 -20.87
N GLY A 63 17.97 -19.78 -21.53
CA GLY A 63 17.82 -21.23 -21.35
C GLY A 63 17.00 -21.66 -20.13
N LEU A 64 16.38 -20.73 -19.40
CA LEU A 64 15.43 -21.05 -18.33
C LEU A 64 14.20 -21.74 -18.91
N ALA A 65 13.89 -22.96 -18.44
CA ALA A 65 12.73 -23.70 -18.90
C ALA A 65 11.41 -22.97 -18.55
N ALA A 66 10.36 -23.25 -19.34
CA ALA A 66 9.08 -22.53 -19.25
C ALA A 66 8.33 -22.77 -17.92
N ASP A 67 8.53 -23.95 -17.32
CA ASP A 67 7.91 -24.39 -16.06
C ASP A 67 8.73 -24.02 -14.81
N VAL A 68 9.95 -23.50 -14.98
CA VAL A 68 10.79 -23.06 -13.87
C VAL A 68 10.44 -21.62 -13.50
N PRO A 69 10.21 -21.31 -12.21
CA PRO A 69 10.04 -19.94 -11.73
C PRO A 69 11.21 -19.04 -12.16
N VAL A 70 10.88 -17.81 -12.51
CA VAL A 70 11.81 -16.80 -13.01
C VAL A 70 12.46 -16.07 -11.83
N PRO A 71 13.79 -16.04 -11.74
CA PRO A 71 14.50 -15.23 -10.76
C PRO A 71 14.20 -13.74 -10.97
N LEU A 72 13.90 -13.00 -9.91
CA LEU A 72 13.44 -11.62 -10.03
C LEU A 72 14.57 -10.62 -10.31
N GLU A 73 15.73 -10.77 -9.67
CA GLU A 73 16.88 -9.86 -9.81
C GLU A 73 17.32 -9.66 -11.29
N PRO A 74 17.52 -10.71 -12.11
CA PRO A 74 17.89 -10.53 -13.51
C PRO A 74 16.83 -9.79 -14.34
N VAL A 75 15.55 -9.98 -14.02
CA VAL A 75 14.45 -9.27 -14.70
C VAL A 75 14.48 -7.79 -14.33
N LEU A 76 14.66 -7.47 -13.05
CA LEU A 76 14.72 -6.09 -12.58
C LEU A 76 15.88 -5.32 -13.22
N HIS A 77 17.09 -5.90 -13.25
CA HIS A 77 18.24 -5.32 -13.94
C HIS A 77 17.98 -5.13 -15.44
N TYR A 78 17.34 -6.11 -16.09
CA TYR A 78 17.03 -6.00 -17.51
C TYR A 78 16.04 -4.85 -17.81
N LEU A 79 15.06 -4.63 -16.94
CA LEU A 79 14.13 -3.49 -17.06
C LEU A 79 14.85 -2.15 -16.87
N ASP A 80 15.71 -2.03 -15.85
CA ASP A 80 16.53 -0.84 -15.59
C ASP A 80 17.48 -0.50 -16.75
N GLU A 81 18.13 -1.50 -17.33
CA GLU A 81 19.12 -1.27 -18.39
C GLU A 81 18.50 -1.04 -19.77
N THR A 82 17.36 -1.68 -20.07
CA THR A 82 16.83 -1.77 -21.45
C THR A 82 15.56 -0.96 -21.67
N TYR A 83 14.63 -0.98 -20.70
CA TYR A 83 13.27 -0.47 -20.89
C TYR A 83 13.05 0.90 -20.28
N LEU A 84 13.69 1.18 -19.14
CA LEU A 84 13.52 2.44 -18.43
C LEU A 84 14.30 3.63 -18.99
N PRO A 85 15.52 3.49 -19.53
CA PRO A 85 16.29 4.64 -20.00
C PRO A 85 15.68 5.33 -21.23
N ASP A 86 14.83 4.62 -21.99
CA ASP A 86 14.12 5.14 -23.15
C ASP A 86 12.62 4.86 -23.05
N PRO A 87 11.79 5.87 -22.76
CA PRO A 87 10.33 5.72 -22.71
C PRO A 87 9.71 5.14 -24.00
N ALA A 88 10.40 5.20 -25.15
CA ALA A 88 9.93 4.56 -26.38
C ALA A 88 9.97 3.03 -26.33
N ASN A 89 10.81 2.46 -25.47
CA ASN A 89 10.88 1.01 -25.24
C ASN A 89 9.79 0.55 -24.26
N TRP A 90 9.13 1.47 -23.56
CA TRP A 90 8.12 1.14 -22.56
C TRP A 90 6.98 0.29 -23.16
N PRO A 91 6.66 -0.87 -22.56
CA PRO A 91 5.65 -1.76 -23.12
C PRO A 91 4.23 -1.18 -22.98
N GLY A 92 3.47 -1.26 -24.07
CA GLY A 92 2.05 -0.94 -24.09
C GLY A 92 1.73 0.56 -24.19
N THR A 93 0.52 0.93 -23.76
CA THR A 93 0.03 2.32 -23.73
C THR A 93 -0.08 2.85 -22.31
N ASN A 94 0.52 2.17 -21.34
CA ASN A 94 0.46 2.54 -19.94
C ASN A 94 1.18 3.88 -19.75
N ALA A 95 0.65 4.73 -18.87
CA ALA A 95 1.32 5.95 -18.49
C ALA A 95 2.69 5.60 -17.90
N TYR A 96 3.73 6.23 -18.43
CA TYR A 96 5.05 6.12 -17.85
C TYR A 96 5.03 6.84 -16.50
N ASP A 97 5.53 6.18 -15.47
CA ASP A 97 5.65 6.71 -14.12
C ASP A 97 7.15 6.81 -13.78
N GLU A 98 7.53 7.87 -13.07
CA GLU A 98 8.92 8.09 -12.67
C GLU A 98 9.40 7.11 -11.59
N PHE A 99 8.50 6.54 -10.79
CA PHE A 99 8.79 5.55 -9.74
C PHE A 99 8.53 4.11 -10.18
N VAL A 100 8.47 3.87 -11.48
CA VAL A 100 7.92 2.61 -11.98
C VAL A 100 8.80 1.40 -11.67
N LEU A 101 10.13 1.57 -11.57
CA LEU A 101 11.01 0.46 -11.18
C LEU A 101 10.80 0.06 -9.73
N GLU A 102 10.74 1.06 -8.85
CA GLU A 102 10.52 0.91 -7.42
C GLU A 102 9.15 0.26 -7.15
N ASN A 103 8.11 0.73 -7.85
CA ASN A 103 6.76 0.16 -7.76
C ASN A 103 6.75 -1.28 -8.31
N ILE A 104 7.40 -1.58 -9.44
CA ILE A 104 7.51 -2.95 -9.96
C ILE A 104 8.19 -3.87 -8.94
N ALA A 105 9.31 -3.47 -8.35
CA ALA A 105 10.00 -4.27 -7.34
C ALA A 105 9.11 -4.53 -6.12
N ALA A 106 8.41 -3.51 -5.64
CA ALA A 106 7.46 -3.64 -4.53
C ALA A 106 6.29 -4.58 -4.87
N ARG A 107 5.76 -4.53 -6.11
CA ARG A 107 4.68 -5.43 -6.58
C ARG A 107 5.15 -6.86 -6.81
N MET A 108 6.39 -7.05 -7.25
CA MET A 108 7.00 -8.38 -7.29
C MET A 108 7.10 -8.98 -5.88
N LEU A 109 7.60 -8.23 -4.91
CA LEU A 109 7.67 -8.67 -3.52
C LEU A 109 6.28 -8.89 -2.92
N ALA A 110 5.31 -8.03 -3.22
CA ALA A 110 3.90 -8.23 -2.83
C ALA A 110 3.33 -9.56 -3.33
N SER A 111 3.66 -9.94 -4.56
CA SER A 111 3.24 -11.24 -5.14
C SER A 111 3.89 -12.42 -4.41
N VAL A 112 5.16 -12.29 -4.01
CA VAL A 112 5.85 -13.31 -3.21
C VAL A 112 5.28 -13.40 -1.80
N VAL A 113 4.94 -12.27 -1.17
CA VAL A 113 4.25 -12.21 0.13
C VAL A 113 2.90 -12.92 0.02
N ALA A 114 2.11 -12.61 -1.01
CA ALA A 114 0.82 -13.23 -1.24
C ALA A 114 0.92 -14.77 -1.36
N ASP A 115 1.87 -15.26 -2.17
CA ASP A 115 2.09 -16.70 -2.38
C ASP A 115 2.59 -17.39 -1.10
N THR A 116 3.46 -16.73 -0.33
CA THR A 116 4.05 -17.29 0.90
C THR A 116 3.05 -17.41 2.03
N PHE A 117 2.16 -16.43 2.22
CA PHE A 117 1.29 -16.38 3.40
C PHE A 117 -0.19 -16.68 3.11
N GLY A 118 -0.62 -16.67 1.84
CA GLY A 118 -2.03 -16.72 1.46
C GLY A 118 -2.77 -17.98 1.92
N THR A 119 -2.13 -19.15 1.88
CA THR A 119 -2.77 -20.42 2.28
C THR A 119 -2.79 -20.65 3.79
N ASP A 120 -1.70 -20.29 4.46
CA ASP A 120 -1.42 -20.72 5.85
C ASP A 120 -1.98 -19.74 6.89
N ARG A 121 -2.30 -18.50 6.50
CA ARG A 121 -2.82 -17.45 7.40
C ARG A 121 -4.17 -16.86 6.98
N SER A 122 -4.92 -17.55 6.13
CA SER A 122 -6.22 -17.10 5.60
C SER A 122 -7.27 -16.76 6.68
N GLY A 123 -7.21 -17.37 7.86
CA GLY A 123 -8.13 -17.10 8.97
C GLY A 123 -7.92 -15.77 9.70
N ASP A 124 -6.74 -15.15 9.58
CA ASP A 124 -6.38 -13.89 10.23
C ASP A 124 -5.43 -13.05 9.37
N TYR A 125 -5.77 -12.90 8.09
CA TYR A 125 -4.96 -12.12 7.15
C TYR A 125 -4.92 -10.63 7.53
N ARG A 126 -5.90 -10.14 8.30
CA ARG A 126 -5.98 -8.74 8.74
C ARG A 126 -4.86 -8.39 9.73
N GLU A 127 -4.51 -9.30 10.66
CA GLU A 127 -3.32 -9.10 11.51
C GLU A 127 -2.04 -9.00 10.66
N LEU A 128 -1.88 -9.88 9.67
CA LEU A 128 -0.71 -9.86 8.78
C LEU A 128 -0.67 -8.58 7.92
N LEU A 129 -1.82 -8.16 7.39
CA LEU A 129 -1.90 -6.97 6.54
C LEU A 129 -1.71 -5.68 7.35
N ALA A 130 -2.22 -5.63 8.58
CA ALA A 130 -1.94 -4.53 9.51
C ALA A 130 -0.45 -4.48 9.89
N LEU A 131 0.20 -5.63 10.09
CA LEU A 131 1.64 -5.70 10.30
C LEU A 131 2.43 -5.21 9.08
N ALA A 132 2.07 -5.68 7.88
CA ALA A 132 2.70 -5.26 6.64
C ALA A 132 2.58 -3.75 6.46
N ALA A 133 1.38 -3.19 6.63
CA ALA A 133 1.16 -1.76 6.53
C ALA A 133 1.88 -0.95 7.63
N THR A 134 2.00 -1.49 8.84
CA THR A 134 2.81 -0.90 9.92
C THR A 134 4.26 -0.79 9.51
N LEU A 135 4.83 -1.85 8.94
CA LEU A 135 6.21 -1.85 8.47
C LEU A 135 6.39 -0.87 7.30
N VAL A 136 5.46 -0.83 6.34
CA VAL A 136 5.48 0.15 5.23
C VAL A 136 5.48 1.58 5.77
N LEU A 137 4.63 1.88 6.75
CA LEU A 137 4.57 3.20 7.37
C LEU A 137 5.88 3.55 8.10
N ILE A 138 6.45 2.61 8.86
CA ILE A 138 7.75 2.83 9.52
C ILE A 138 8.85 3.06 8.47
N ALA A 139 8.84 2.32 7.37
CA ALA A 139 9.83 2.46 6.29
C ALA A 139 9.82 3.86 5.64
N ARG A 140 8.65 4.52 5.57
CA ARG A 140 8.54 5.92 5.08
C ARG A 140 9.35 6.91 5.94
N PHE A 141 9.45 6.65 7.24
CA PHE A 141 10.15 7.51 8.20
C PHE A 141 11.52 6.95 8.61
N TRP A 142 11.98 5.88 7.95
CA TRP A 142 13.22 5.20 8.29
C TRP A 142 14.43 5.87 7.64
N ASP A 143 15.20 6.62 8.43
CA ASP A 143 16.46 7.25 8.01
C ASP A 143 17.69 6.54 8.61
N ALA A 144 17.72 5.22 8.51
CA ALA A 144 18.78 4.37 9.05
C ALA A 144 19.15 3.23 8.08
N PRO A 145 20.22 2.45 8.36
CA PRO A 145 20.63 1.34 7.50
C PRO A 145 19.50 0.32 7.30
N GLU A 146 19.39 -0.20 6.08
CA GLU A 146 18.34 -1.15 5.71
C GLU A 146 18.50 -2.48 6.41
N GLU A 147 19.74 -2.90 6.66
CA GLU A 147 20.04 -4.14 7.37
C GLU A 147 19.45 -4.15 8.78
N ALA A 148 19.37 -2.98 9.43
CA ALA A 148 18.70 -2.87 10.72
C ALA A 148 17.19 -3.05 10.59
N PHE A 149 16.56 -2.43 9.58
CA PHE A 149 15.13 -2.59 9.30
C PHE A 149 14.75 -4.05 9.02
N LEU A 150 15.58 -4.75 8.24
CA LEU A 150 15.38 -6.16 7.89
C LEU A 150 15.39 -7.12 9.10
N THR A 151 15.80 -6.64 10.27
CA THR A 151 15.81 -7.43 11.51
C THR A 151 14.63 -7.14 12.45
N LEU A 152 13.74 -6.20 12.12
CA LEU A 152 12.68 -5.74 13.03
C LEU A 152 11.71 -6.83 13.49
N LEU A 153 11.52 -7.89 12.69
CA LEU A 153 10.66 -9.04 12.98
C LEU A 153 11.41 -10.22 13.61
N ASN A 154 12.74 -10.14 13.78
CA ASN A 154 13.49 -11.17 14.47
C ASN A 154 13.03 -11.28 15.93
N ALA A 155 13.17 -12.48 16.51
CA ALA A 155 12.82 -12.73 17.91
C ALA A 155 13.53 -11.75 18.85
N GLU A 156 14.80 -11.46 18.54
CA GLU A 156 15.62 -10.45 19.21
C GLU A 156 16.20 -9.54 18.11
N PRO A 157 15.59 -8.37 17.84
CA PRO A 157 16.20 -7.39 16.93
C PRO A 157 17.50 -6.83 17.53
N THR A 158 18.34 -6.24 16.69
CA THR A 158 19.56 -5.59 17.20
C THR A 158 19.21 -4.38 18.09
N ALA A 159 20.10 -4.02 19.01
CA ALA A 159 19.89 -2.84 19.84
C ALA A 159 19.74 -1.57 18.97
N ASP A 160 20.55 -1.46 17.93
CA ASP A 160 20.50 -0.37 16.95
C ASP A 160 19.13 -0.33 16.23
N ALA A 161 18.55 -1.47 15.87
CA ALA A 161 17.25 -1.51 15.20
C ALA A 161 16.10 -0.96 16.08
N GLU A 162 16.17 -1.11 17.41
CA GLU A 162 15.21 -0.48 18.32
C GLU A 162 15.40 1.03 18.42
N GLU A 163 16.64 1.49 18.45
CA GLU A 163 16.96 2.92 18.47
C GLU A 163 16.44 3.59 17.19
N TYR A 164 16.75 3.02 16.02
CA TYR A 164 16.25 3.52 14.74
C TYR A 164 14.72 3.44 14.61
N LEU A 165 14.09 2.40 15.18
CA LEU A 165 12.62 2.34 15.25
C LEU A 165 12.05 3.50 16.05
N GLN A 166 12.68 3.84 17.18
CA GLN A 166 12.26 4.98 17.99
C GLN A 166 12.46 6.31 17.25
N GLU A 167 13.59 6.49 16.56
CA GLU A 167 13.85 7.68 15.73
C GLU A 167 12.85 7.83 14.58
N ALA A 168 12.46 6.74 13.93
CA ALA A 168 11.44 6.75 12.87
C ALA A 168 10.07 7.20 13.41
N ILE A 169 9.70 6.77 14.63
CA ILE A 169 8.45 7.22 15.28
C ILE A 169 8.52 8.71 15.60
N GLU A 170 9.66 9.20 16.10
CA GLU A 170 9.86 10.61 16.42
C GLU A 170 9.86 11.50 15.17
N THR A 171 10.29 10.95 14.03
CA THR A 171 10.27 11.62 12.73
C THR A 171 8.88 11.66 12.11
N ALA A 172 8.02 10.69 12.43
CA ALA A 172 6.64 10.68 11.96
C ALA A 172 5.85 11.90 12.48
N PRO A 173 4.82 12.36 11.74
CA PRO A 173 3.93 13.42 12.18
C PRO A 173 3.36 13.18 13.58
N GLU A 174 3.35 14.21 14.43
CA GLU A 174 2.89 14.11 15.84
C GLU A 174 1.46 13.56 15.96
N SER A 175 0.61 13.83 14.95
CA SER A 175 -0.75 13.30 14.86
C SER A 175 -0.80 11.76 14.88
N LEU A 176 0.23 11.10 14.33
CA LEU A 176 0.33 9.65 14.23
C LEU A 176 0.97 8.99 15.46
N HIS A 177 1.61 9.75 16.36
CA HIS A 177 2.32 9.18 17.51
C HIS A 177 1.46 8.27 18.39
N PRO A 178 0.21 8.62 18.76
CA PRO A 178 -0.64 7.72 19.53
C PRO A 178 -0.95 6.41 18.79
N LEU A 179 -1.22 6.50 17.48
CA LEU A 179 -1.50 5.33 16.64
C LEU A 179 -0.29 4.39 16.53
N LEU A 180 0.87 4.96 16.24
CA LEU A 180 2.12 4.21 16.15
C LEU A 180 2.43 3.54 17.50
N THR A 181 2.45 4.32 18.59
CA THR A 181 2.95 3.84 19.88
C THR A 181 2.00 2.88 20.61
N GLU A 182 0.69 3.08 20.48
CA GLU A 182 -0.29 2.35 21.29
C GLU A 182 -1.01 1.24 20.53
N LEU A 183 -1.09 1.33 19.19
CA LEU A 183 -1.79 0.36 18.36
C LEU A 183 -0.82 -0.48 17.53
N LEU A 184 0.03 0.16 16.74
CA LEU A 184 0.82 -0.53 15.72
C LEU A 184 2.11 -1.16 16.26
N LEU A 185 2.88 -0.46 17.09
CA LEU A 185 4.11 -1.00 17.69
C LEU A 185 3.88 -2.21 18.59
N PRO A 186 2.82 -2.24 19.44
CA PRO A 186 2.54 -3.45 20.21
C PRO A 186 2.26 -4.66 19.30
N ALA A 187 1.57 -4.48 18.17
CA ALA A 187 1.33 -5.53 17.21
C ALA A 187 2.64 -6.01 16.53
N LEU A 188 3.50 -5.08 16.11
CA LEU A 188 4.83 -5.39 15.57
C LEU A 188 5.66 -6.20 16.58
N ARG A 189 5.73 -5.74 17.83
CA ARG A 189 6.49 -6.42 18.90
C ARG A 189 5.91 -7.80 19.22
N LYS A 190 4.59 -7.97 19.20
CA LYS A 190 3.92 -9.27 19.35
C LYS A 190 4.28 -10.24 18.22
N ALA A 191 4.46 -9.72 17.00
CA ALA A 191 4.77 -10.53 15.83
C ALA A 191 6.21 -11.04 15.76
N ARG A 192 7.12 -10.49 16.58
CA ARG A 192 8.54 -10.88 16.59
C ARG A 192 8.75 -12.34 16.92
N GLY A 193 9.61 -12.99 16.14
CA GLY A 193 9.93 -14.41 16.31
C GLY A 193 8.77 -15.37 15.98
N THR A 194 7.66 -14.86 15.42
CA THR A 194 6.53 -15.69 14.95
C THR A 194 6.68 -16.12 13.49
N PHE A 195 7.67 -15.57 12.78
CA PHE A 195 8.02 -15.86 11.40
C PHE A 195 9.36 -16.59 11.33
N THR A 196 9.54 -17.42 10.31
CA THR A 196 10.87 -17.91 9.97
C THR A 196 11.77 -16.74 9.53
N ALA A 197 13.09 -16.89 9.59
CA ALA A 197 14.00 -15.82 9.17
C ALA A 197 13.77 -15.37 7.70
N PRO A 198 13.53 -16.28 6.74
CA PRO A 198 13.17 -15.88 5.37
C PRO A 198 11.84 -15.13 5.28
N GLU A 199 10.81 -15.55 6.02
CA GLU A 199 9.50 -14.87 6.05
C GLU A 199 9.60 -13.47 6.64
N ALA A 200 10.34 -13.32 7.74
CA ALA A 200 10.61 -12.04 8.37
C ALA A 200 11.32 -11.10 7.38
N GLN A 201 12.38 -11.59 6.73
CA GLN A 201 13.13 -10.85 5.73
C GLN A 201 12.29 -10.46 4.52
N LEU A 202 11.39 -11.34 4.07
CA LEU A 202 10.43 -11.06 2.99
C LEU A 202 9.49 -9.92 3.36
N LEU A 203 8.86 -9.96 4.53
CA LEU A 203 7.92 -8.92 4.97
C LEU A 203 8.62 -7.56 5.16
N THR A 204 9.80 -7.54 5.78
CA THR A 204 10.56 -6.30 5.96
C THR A 204 11.14 -5.78 4.65
N GLY A 205 11.57 -6.67 3.74
CA GLY A 205 12.07 -6.29 2.42
C GLY A 205 10.96 -5.73 1.52
N TYR A 206 9.78 -6.36 1.52
CA TYR A 206 8.57 -5.81 0.91
C TYR A 206 8.26 -4.42 1.46
N ALA A 207 8.28 -4.25 2.79
CA ALA A 207 7.96 -2.97 3.41
C ALA A 207 8.96 -1.86 3.07
N LEU A 208 10.25 -2.15 2.92
CA LEU A 208 11.23 -1.20 2.40
C LEU A 208 10.92 -0.80 0.96
N ALA A 209 10.68 -1.80 0.08
CA ALA A 209 10.33 -1.55 -1.32
C ALA A 209 9.07 -0.70 -1.46
N ALA A 210 8.01 -1.03 -0.71
CA ALA A 210 6.75 -0.31 -0.77
C ALA A 210 6.81 1.07 -0.09
N GLY A 211 7.37 1.15 1.13
CA GLY A 211 7.31 2.37 1.95
C GLY A 211 8.43 3.37 1.66
N ARG A 212 9.63 2.92 1.31
CA ARG A 212 10.77 3.80 1.05
C ARG A 212 10.97 4.06 -0.44
N TYR A 213 10.86 3.02 -1.25
CA TYR A 213 11.21 3.10 -2.67
C TYR A 213 10.02 3.50 -3.56
N ALA A 214 8.84 2.91 -3.38
CA ALA A 214 7.68 3.16 -4.25
C ALA A 214 7.09 4.60 -4.15
N GLY A 215 7.73 5.49 -3.40
CA GLY A 215 7.39 6.91 -3.34
C GLY A 215 5.96 7.15 -2.86
N GLU A 216 5.14 7.76 -3.73
CA GLU A 216 3.75 8.13 -3.45
C GLU A 216 2.75 6.96 -3.63
N HIS A 217 3.22 5.76 -4.03
CA HIS A 217 2.37 4.61 -4.37
C HIS A 217 2.38 3.41 -3.38
N PRO A 218 2.70 3.54 -2.07
CA PRO A 218 2.74 2.38 -1.16
C PRO A 218 1.38 1.68 -1.05
N HIS A 219 0.29 2.44 -1.18
CA HIS A 219 -1.08 1.92 -1.10
C HIS A 219 -1.42 0.94 -2.24
N GLU A 220 -0.90 1.15 -3.46
CA GLU A 220 -1.13 0.27 -4.62
C GLU A 220 -0.51 -1.12 -4.40
N THR A 221 0.71 -1.13 -3.85
CA THR A 221 1.43 -2.38 -3.58
C THR A 221 0.74 -3.17 -2.47
N LEU A 222 0.29 -2.48 -1.42
CA LEU A 222 -0.46 -3.09 -0.31
C LEU A 222 -1.83 -3.59 -0.77
N HIS A 223 -2.50 -2.88 -1.68
CA HIS A 223 -3.74 -3.33 -2.30
C HIS A 223 -3.59 -4.71 -2.96
N SER A 224 -2.48 -4.94 -3.67
CA SER A 224 -2.23 -6.22 -4.33
C SER A 224 -2.18 -7.38 -3.33
N ILE A 225 -1.50 -7.20 -2.19
CA ILE A 225 -1.47 -8.18 -1.09
C ILE A 225 -2.86 -8.37 -0.48
N HIS A 226 -3.57 -7.27 -0.24
CA HIS A 226 -4.90 -7.29 0.36
C HIS A 226 -5.89 -8.08 -0.49
N VAL A 227 -5.92 -7.85 -1.81
CA VAL A 227 -6.79 -8.59 -2.74
C VAL A 227 -6.45 -10.07 -2.74
N ALA A 228 -5.16 -10.42 -2.81
CA ALA A 228 -4.73 -11.82 -2.82
C ALA A 228 -5.14 -12.55 -1.53
N PHE A 229 -4.97 -11.92 -0.37
CA PHE A 229 -5.38 -12.49 0.91
C PHE A 229 -6.91 -12.56 1.06
N ALA A 230 -7.65 -11.52 0.65
CA ALA A 230 -9.11 -11.55 0.68
C ALA A 230 -9.66 -12.67 -0.21
N ALA A 231 -9.08 -12.87 -1.40
CA ALA A 231 -9.43 -13.97 -2.30
C ALA A 231 -9.10 -15.34 -1.68
N ALA A 232 -7.94 -15.50 -1.05
CA ALA A 232 -7.56 -16.74 -0.37
C ALA A 232 -8.47 -17.06 0.83
N ALA A 233 -8.92 -16.03 1.55
CA ALA A 233 -9.87 -16.13 2.65
C ALA A 233 -11.32 -16.38 2.20
N GLN A 234 -11.60 -16.40 0.88
CA GLN A 234 -12.95 -16.46 0.32
C GLN A 234 -13.88 -15.40 0.94
N SER A 235 -13.33 -14.22 1.23
CA SER A 235 -14.10 -13.11 1.77
C SER A 235 -14.98 -12.52 0.66
N ASP A 236 -16.29 -12.46 0.87
CA ASP A 236 -17.23 -11.74 0.01
C ASP A 236 -17.10 -10.20 0.16
N ALA A 237 -16.07 -9.71 0.87
CA ALA A 237 -15.89 -8.30 1.23
C ALA A 237 -15.26 -7.43 0.13
N LEU A 238 -14.91 -7.99 -1.03
CA LEU A 238 -14.45 -7.18 -2.15
C LEU A 238 -15.61 -6.28 -2.63
N PRO A 239 -15.43 -4.96 -2.71
CA PRO A 239 -16.47 -4.07 -3.16
C PRO A 239 -16.84 -4.41 -4.61
N ASP A 240 -18.13 -4.54 -4.88
CA ASP A 240 -18.60 -4.76 -6.24
C ASP A 240 -18.33 -3.54 -7.12
N ALA A 241 -18.33 -3.75 -8.44
CA ALA A 241 -18.09 -2.70 -9.42
C ALA A 241 -19.12 -1.55 -9.33
N ASP A 242 -20.32 -1.83 -8.82
CA ASP A 242 -21.36 -0.82 -8.66
C ASP A 242 -21.07 0.12 -7.49
N LEU A 243 -20.55 -0.40 -6.38
CA LEU A 243 -20.12 0.38 -5.23
C LEU A 243 -18.92 1.27 -5.59
N ILE A 244 -17.93 0.73 -6.30
CA ILE A 244 -16.78 1.51 -6.81
C ILE A 244 -17.29 2.65 -7.70
N ARG A 245 -18.13 2.35 -8.70
CA ARG A 245 -18.73 3.35 -9.60
C ARG A 245 -19.50 4.42 -8.83
N ARG A 246 -20.26 4.04 -7.81
CA ARG A 246 -21.03 4.98 -6.98
C ARG A 246 -20.11 5.93 -6.21
N VAL A 247 -19.02 5.42 -5.63
CA VAL A 247 -18.02 6.25 -4.94
C VAL A 247 -17.38 7.24 -5.93
N GLU A 248 -17.01 6.79 -7.12
CA GLU A 248 -16.48 7.69 -8.15
C GLU A 248 -17.48 8.79 -8.57
N GLU A 249 -18.75 8.44 -8.74
CA GLU A 249 -19.80 9.40 -9.10
C GLU A 249 -19.96 10.48 -8.04
N VAL A 250 -19.89 10.09 -6.76
CA VAL A 250 -19.94 11.00 -5.62
C VAL A 250 -18.71 11.91 -5.59
N LEU A 251 -17.50 11.35 -5.72
CA LEU A 251 -16.26 12.14 -5.80
C LEU A 251 -16.30 13.17 -6.95
N LYS A 252 -16.78 12.74 -8.14
CA LYS A 252 -16.95 13.61 -9.31
C LYS A 252 -17.97 14.72 -9.04
N ALA A 253 -19.07 14.41 -8.33
CA ALA A 253 -20.11 15.38 -7.98
C ALA A 253 -19.59 16.44 -6.99
N ASP A 254 -18.91 16.03 -5.92
CA ASP A 254 -18.36 16.93 -4.90
C ASP A 254 -17.27 17.84 -5.47
N PHE A 255 -16.38 17.29 -6.31
CA PHE A 255 -15.39 18.07 -7.04
C PHE A 255 -16.03 19.10 -7.99
N SER A 256 -17.12 18.72 -8.66
CA SER A 256 -17.87 19.63 -9.55
C SER A 256 -18.58 20.73 -8.76
N ALA A 257 -19.17 20.40 -7.60
CA ALA A 257 -19.81 21.35 -6.70
C ALA A 257 -18.81 22.39 -6.18
N GLY A 258 -17.61 21.95 -5.77
CA GLY A 258 -16.51 22.82 -5.34
C GLY A 258 -16.10 23.87 -6.39
N ARG A 259 -16.07 23.49 -7.68
CA ARG A 259 -15.81 24.45 -8.78
C ARG A 259 -16.96 25.43 -9.00
N THR A 260 -18.21 25.00 -8.88
CA THR A 260 -19.36 25.89 -9.07
C THR A 260 -19.56 26.88 -7.92
N GLY A 261 -19.24 26.48 -6.68
CA GLY A 261 -19.29 27.33 -5.49
C GLY A 261 -18.26 28.47 -5.50
N ALA A 262 -17.14 28.31 -6.22
CA ALA A 262 -16.14 29.36 -6.38
C ALA A 262 -16.55 30.47 -7.38
N GLY A 263 -17.62 30.27 -8.17
CA GLY A 263 -18.04 31.18 -9.24
C GLY A 263 -19.48 31.71 -9.18
N ALA A 264 -20.35 31.16 -8.33
CA ALA A 264 -21.75 31.56 -8.24
C ALA A 264 -22.11 32.02 -6.83
N SER A 265 -22.77 33.18 -6.72
CA SER A 265 -23.31 33.72 -5.48
C SER A 265 -24.17 32.68 -4.76
N ALA A 266 -23.65 32.18 -3.63
CA ALA A 266 -24.25 31.18 -2.76
C ALA A 266 -25.64 31.60 -2.28
N THR A 267 -26.69 31.20 -3.00
CA THR A 267 -28.06 31.37 -2.48
C THR A 267 -29.02 30.20 -2.70
N GLU A 268 -28.70 29.17 -3.50
CA GLU A 268 -29.59 28.00 -3.62
C GLU A 268 -28.81 26.73 -3.95
N ALA A 269 -28.39 25.99 -2.93
CA ALA A 269 -28.24 24.53 -2.97
C ALA A 269 -27.96 24.02 -1.54
N ASN A 270 -29.02 23.54 -0.87
CA ASN A 270 -28.83 22.50 0.15
C ASN A 270 -28.38 21.24 -0.60
N SER A 271 -27.09 21.12 -0.91
CA SER A 271 -26.51 19.84 -1.29
C SER A 271 -26.18 19.13 0.00
N GLU A 272 -26.98 18.12 0.37
CA GLU A 272 -26.57 17.17 1.42
C GLU A 272 -25.13 16.72 1.15
N PRO A 273 -24.29 16.49 2.17
CA PRO A 273 -22.98 15.88 1.95
C PRO A 273 -23.20 14.54 1.24
N HIS A 274 -22.73 14.43 0.00
CA HIS A 274 -22.86 13.22 -0.80
C HIS A 274 -21.86 12.23 -0.22
N SER A 275 -22.25 11.52 0.84
CA SER A 275 -21.41 10.52 1.48
C SER A 275 -21.93 9.12 1.21
N VAL A 276 -21.01 8.19 1.02
CA VAL A 276 -21.29 6.76 1.01
C VAL A 276 -21.20 6.27 2.44
N VAL A 277 -22.37 5.98 3.03
CA VAL A 277 -22.46 5.50 4.41
C VAL A 277 -22.24 3.98 4.43
N LEU A 278 -21.16 3.55 5.10
CA LEU A 278 -20.82 2.16 5.37
C LEU A 278 -21.19 1.79 6.82
N PRO A 279 -21.43 0.50 7.12
CA PRO A 279 -21.72 0.08 8.49
C PRO A 279 -20.48 0.27 9.39
N GLY A 280 -20.69 0.73 10.63
CA GLY A 280 -19.61 0.91 11.62
C GLY A 280 -19.11 -0.39 12.27
N ASN A 281 -19.03 -1.47 11.50
CA ASN A 281 -18.64 -2.83 11.91
C ASN A 281 -17.44 -3.32 11.07
N GLN A 282 -17.03 -4.58 11.26
CA GLN A 282 -15.93 -5.20 10.54
C GLN A 282 -16.08 -5.08 9.02
N ASP A 283 -17.23 -5.51 8.47
CA ASP A 283 -17.50 -5.52 7.03
C ASP A 283 -17.37 -4.12 6.42
N GLY A 284 -17.86 -3.10 7.13
CA GLY A 284 -17.78 -1.73 6.64
C GLY A 284 -16.35 -1.17 6.65
N TYR A 285 -15.56 -1.45 7.68
CA TYR A 285 -14.15 -1.03 7.70
C TYR A 285 -13.31 -1.75 6.64
N GLU A 286 -13.56 -3.04 6.42
CA GLU A 286 -12.90 -3.82 5.38
C GLU A 286 -13.29 -3.35 3.97
N THR A 287 -14.58 -3.10 3.74
CA THR A 287 -15.08 -2.49 2.51
C THR A 287 -14.42 -1.12 2.28
N ALA A 288 -14.32 -0.30 3.32
CA ALA A 288 -13.69 1.01 3.24
C ALA A 288 -12.19 0.91 2.90
N ALA A 289 -11.48 -0.04 3.51
CA ALA A 289 -10.08 -0.31 3.20
C ALA A 289 -9.90 -0.71 1.72
N HIS A 290 -10.74 -1.61 1.20
CA HIS A 290 -10.71 -1.97 -0.22
C HIS A 290 -11.06 -0.79 -1.15
N LEU A 291 -12.02 0.05 -0.75
CA LEU A 291 -12.38 1.25 -1.52
C LEU A 291 -11.23 2.24 -1.59
N ILE A 292 -10.56 2.55 -0.48
CA ILE A 292 -9.37 3.42 -0.49
C ILE A 292 -8.25 2.80 -1.31
N ALA A 293 -8.05 1.48 -1.18
CA ALA A 293 -7.02 0.79 -1.91
C ALA A 293 -7.22 0.83 -3.44
N ALA A 294 -8.47 0.82 -3.92
CA ALA A 294 -8.81 0.96 -5.33
C ALA A 294 -8.93 2.43 -5.79
N LEU A 295 -9.37 3.32 -4.90
CA LEU A 295 -9.64 4.73 -5.13
C LEU A 295 -9.13 5.51 -3.91
N PRO A 296 -7.87 5.97 -3.88
CA PRO A 296 -7.28 6.60 -2.70
C PRO A 296 -8.11 7.75 -2.12
N GLN A 297 -8.78 8.53 -2.98
CA GLN A 297 -9.64 9.65 -2.58
C GLN A 297 -10.99 9.22 -2.00
N ALA A 298 -11.33 7.93 -1.99
CA ALA A 298 -12.60 7.44 -1.45
C ALA A 298 -12.80 7.82 0.02
N HIS A 299 -11.73 8.03 0.78
CA HIS A 299 -11.79 8.45 2.16
C HIS A 299 -12.54 9.78 2.37
N ASP A 300 -12.53 10.69 1.38
CA ASP A 300 -13.21 11.99 1.44
C ASP A 300 -14.73 11.86 1.53
N VAL A 301 -15.26 10.76 0.99
CA VAL A 301 -16.70 10.57 0.79
C VAL A 301 -17.26 9.41 1.59
N ILE A 302 -16.42 8.68 2.34
CA ILE A 302 -16.86 7.58 3.20
C ILE A 302 -17.26 8.11 4.58
N ALA A 303 -18.45 7.71 5.01
CA ALA A 303 -18.93 7.90 6.38
C ALA A 303 -19.32 6.55 7.00
N PHE A 304 -19.25 6.43 8.32
CA PHE A 304 -19.69 5.23 9.03
C PHE A 304 -20.99 5.49 9.79
N SER A 305 -21.96 4.58 9.68
CA SER A 305 -23.18 4.63 10.47
C SER A 305 -22.88 4.34 11.94
N THR A 306 -23.54 5.03 12.87
CA THR A 306 -23.50 4.69 14.29
C THR A 306 -24.15 3.33 14.54
N LEU A 307 -23.53 2.49 15.38
CA LEU A 307 -24.09 1.18 15.72
C LEU A 307 -25.42 1.35 16.48
N PRO A 308 -26.47 0.58 16.16
CA PRO A 308 -27.63 0.48 17.03
C PRO A 308 -27.16 -0.12 18.37
N GLY A 309 -27.44 0.57 19.46
CA GLY A 309 -26.84 0.33 20.76
C GLY A 309 -26.87 -1.12 21.23
N GLU A 310 -25.69 -1.72 21.34
CA GLU A 310 -25.35 -2.79 22.26
C GLU A 310 -23.87 -2.60 22.65
N GLY A 311 -23.63 -2.42 23.96
CA GLY A 311 -22.33 -2.63 24.61
C GLY A 311 -21.16 -1.80 24.14
N ILE A 312 -20.80 -0.80 24.96
CA ILE A 312 -19.46 -0.20 25.01
C ILE A 312 -18.49 -1.21 25.65
N ASP A 313 -18.51 -2.46 25.20
CA ASP A 313 -17.51 -3.45 25.58
C ASP A 313 -16.64 -3.68 24.35
N ALA A 314 -15.35 -3.47 24.56
CA ALA A 314 -14.20 -3.90 23.76
C ALA A 314 -14.58 -4.49 22.38
N LEU A 315 -14.20 -3.76 21.32
CA LEU A 315 -14.14 -4.30 19.95
C LEU A 315 -13.80 -5.80 20.01
N ALA A 316 -14.68 -6.67 19.53
CA ALA A 316 -14.30 -8.04 19.21
C ALA A 316 -13.04 -7.95 18.33
N ASP A 317 -12.03 -8.80 18.57
CA ASP A 317 -10.70 -8.68 17.96
C ASP A 317 -10.79 -8.49 16.43
N ASP A 318 -11.74 -9.15 15.76
CA ASP A 318 -11.99 -9.04 14.32
C ASP A 318 -12.39 -7.63 13.85
N ARG A 319 -13.23 -6.91 14.62
CA ARG A 319 -13.60 -5.53 14.32
C ARG A 319 -12.42 -4.59 14.52
N ARG A 320 -11.55 -4.87 15.48
CA ARG A 320 -10.33 -4.09 15.72
C ARG A 320 -9.36 -4.25 14.54
N ALA A 321 -9.17 -5.47 14.04
CA ALA A 321 -8.27 -5.73 12.92
C ALA A 321 -8.72 -5.02 11.63
N ALA A 322 -10.02 -5.07 11.28
CA ALA A 322 -10.55 -4.36 10.12
C ALA A 322 -10.46 -2.83 10.27
N PHE A 323 -10.71 -2.31 11.48
CA PHE A 323 -10.54 -0.88 11.77
C PHE A 323 -9.08 -0.44 11.66
N THR A 324 -8.15 -1.20 12.24
CA THR A 324 -6.70 -0.95 12.11
C THR A 324 -6.27 -0.94 10.65
N LEU A 325 -6.73 -1.91 9.86
CA LEU A 325 -6.44 -1.99 8.44
C LEU A 325 -6.92 -0.75 7.67
N TYR A 326 -8.14 -0.28 7.96
CA TYR A 326 -8.67 0.95 7.37
C TYR A 326 -7.80 2.17 7.71
N LEU A 327 -7.38 2.31 8.98
CA LEU A 327 -6.48 3.39 9.39
C LEU A 327 -5.13 3.28 8.69
N CYS A 328 -4.58 2.07 8.53
CA CYS A 328 -3.34 1.84 7.80
C CYS A 328 -3.43 2.36 6.36
N TYR A 329 -4.53 2.09 5.64
CA TYR A 329 -4.71 2.63 4.29
C TYR A 329 -4.81 4.15 4.25
N LEU A 330 -5.46 4.79 5.23
CA LEU A 330 -5.47 6.25 5.34
C LEU A 330 -4.06 6.81 5.53
N MET A 331 -3.25 6.21 6.39
CA MET A 331 -1.87 6.65 6.65
C MET A 331 -0.89 6.39 5.48
N LEU A 332 -1.30 5.61 4.48
CA LEU A 332 -0.56 5.46 3.22
C LEU A 332 -0.96 6.49 2.17
N GLY A 333 -1.94 7.34 2.46
CA GLY A 333 -2.20 8.55 1.69
C GLY A 333 -1.01 9.51 1.74
N ASP A 334 -0.93 10.38 0.74
CA ASP A 334 0.15 11.36 0.59
C ASP A 334 -0.29 12.79 0.99
N ASP A 335 -1.42 12.93 1.68
CA ASP A 335 -1.87 14.20 2.22
C ASP A 335 -1.94 14.20 3.75
N GLU A 336 -1.51 15.32 4.35
CA GLU A 336 -1.57 15.57 5.81
C GLU A 336 -3.02 15.40 6.34
N SER A 337 -4.01 15.62 5.47
CA SER A 337 -5.44 15.45 5.76
C SER A 337 -5.77 14.01 6.13
N SER A 338 -5.25 13.02 5.41
CA SER A 338 -5.48 11.61 5.65
C SER A 338 -4.88 11.13 6.97
N GLU A 339 -3.68 11.63 7.32
CA GLU A 339 -3.02 11.35 8.58
C GLU A 339 -3.78 11.93 9.78
N GLU A 340 -4.17 13.21 9.69
CA GLU A 340 -4.97 13.87 10.72
C GLU A 340 -6.33 13.16 10.88
N ARG A 341 -6.95 12.79 9.77
CA ARG A 341 -8.21 12.03 9.77
C ARG A 341 -8.07 10.67 10.44
N ALA A 342 -7.00 9.93 10.17
CA ALA A 342 -6.72 8.66 10.83
C ALA A 342 -6.57 8.85 12.35
N ALA A 343 -5.82 9.88 12.77
CA ALA A 343 -5.63 10.22 14.17
C ALA A 343 -6.93 10.61 14.88
N GLU A 344 -7.79 11.40 14.22
CA GLU A 344 -9.12 11.76 14.73
C GLU A 344 -10.03 10.54 14.92
N LEU A 345 -10.08 9.66 13.92
CA LEU A 345 -10.89 8.44 13.98
C LEU A 345 -10.43 7.52 15.11
N TYR A 346 -9.12 7.42 15.34
CA TYR A 346 -8.57 6.67 16.45
C TYR A 346 -8.91 7.27 17.82
N ARG A 347 -8.78 8.59 17.99
CA ARG A 347 -9.17 9.30 19.22
C ARG A 347 -10.66 9.14 19.52
N ALA A 348 -11.51 9.34 18.52
CA ALA A 348 -12.95 9.15 18.63
C ALA A 348 -13.31 7.69 19.01
N ASN A 349 -12.55 6.71 18.51
CA ASN A 349 -12.72 5.31 18.87
C ASN A 349 -12.33 5.00 20.33
N ARG A 350 -11.30 5.69 20.86
CA ARG A 350 -10.90 5.60 22.28
C ARG A 350 -11.90 6.25 23.24
N GLY A 351 -12.81 7.09 22.73
CA GLY A 351 -13.75 7.87 23.55
C GLY A 351 -13.13 9.14 24.15
N GLU A 352 -12.09 9.68 23.50
CA GLU A 352 -11.48 10.98 23.77
C GLU A 352 -12.10 12.07 22.86
#